data_AF-A0A925W6P8-F1
#
_entry.id   AF-A0A925W6P8-F1
#
_cell.length_a   1.000
_cell.length_b   1.000
_cell.length_c   1.000
_cell.angle_alpha   90.00
_cell.angle_beta   90.00
_cell.angle_gamma   90.00
#
_symmetry.space_group_name_H-M   'P 1'
#
loop_
_entity.id
_entity.type
_entity.pdbx_description
1 polymer ?
#
loop_
_entity_poly.entity_id
_entity_poly.type
_entity_poly.pdbx_seq_one_letter_code
_entity_poly.pdbx_strand_id
1 'polypeptide(L)'
;MAVNLRLRPDAEEALRREGERSHRSQQEVLRAAVDRYLGLDDPAASAVHDLIATGRVRPPRSPYRKVRPRESSEVPSLELLDRADRL
;
A
#
# COMPACT_ATOMS: atom_id res chain seq x y z
N MET A 1 7.04 19.61 13.63
CA MET A 1 7.70 20.90 13.31
C MET A 1 6.87 21.61 12.25
N ALA A 2 6.71 22.92 12.35
CA ALA A 2 6.04 23.74 11.34
C ALA A 2 7.08 24.52 10.54
N VAL A 3 6.99 24.47 9.21
CA VAL A 3 7.84 25.24 8.29
C VAL A 3 6.98 26.33 7.66
N ASN A 4 7.39 27.59 7.79
CA ASN A 4 6.72 28.70 7.12
C ASN A 4 7.26 28.83 5.70
N LEU A 5 6.49 28.37 4.72
CA LEU A 5 6.84 28.45 3.31
C LEU A 5 6.33 29.77 2.72
N ARG A 6 7.18 30.50 2.01
CA ARG A 6 6.78 31.65 1.19
C ARG A 6 6.53 31.19 -0.23
N LEU A 7 5.26 31.07 -0.60
CA LEU A 7 4.84 30.71 -1.94
C LEU A 7 4.69 31.95 -2.82
N ARG A 8 4.91 31.78 -4.13
CA ARG A 8 4.50 32.78 -5.11
C ARG A 8 2.96 32.79 -5.19
N PRO A 9 2.31 33.94 -5.52
CA PRO A 9 0.85 34.04 -5.52
C PRO A 9 0.14 33.03 -6.44
N ASP A 10 0.73 32.74 -7.60
CA ASP A 10 0.24 31.75 -8.56
C ASP A 10 0.30 30.32 -8.00
N ALA A 11 1.37 29.99 -7.28
CA ALA A 11 1.53 28.69 -6.63
C ALA A 11 0.54 28.51 -5.47
N GLU A 12 0.27 29.55 -4.69
CA GLU A 12 -0.73 29.51 -3.62
C GLU A 12 -2.13 29.27 -4.20
N GLU A 13 -2.49 29.97 -5.28
CA GLU A 13 -3.78 29.80 -5.93
C GLU A 13 -3.92 28.40 -6.55
N ALA A 14 -2.87 27.88 -7.19
CA ALA A 14 -2.85 26.52 -7.70
C ALA A 14 -3.03 25.48 -6.58
N LEU A 15 -2.35 25.65 -5.44
CA LEU A 15 -2.46 24.76 -4.28
C LEU A 15 -3.87 24.78 -3.68
N ARG A 16 -4.51 25.96 -3.64
CA ARG A 16 -5.89 26.11 -3.17
C ARG A 16 -6.88 25.39 -4.07
N ARG A 17 -6.81 25.62 -5.39
CA ARG A 17 -7.65 24.93 -6.39
C ARG A 17 -7.47 23.42 -6.32
N GLU A 18 -6.23 22.96 -6.13
CA GLU A 18 -5.92 21.55 -6.01
C GLU A 18 -6.54 20.91 -4.76
N GLY A 19 -6.50 21.62 -3.62
CA GLY A 19 -7.16 21.18 -2.39
C GLY A 19 -8.67 21.06 -2.55
N GLU A 20 -9.31 22.04 -3.19
CA GLU A 20 -10.75 22.02 -3.50
C GLU A 20 -11.10 20.85 -4.42
N ARG A 21 -10.34 20.67 -5.51
CA ARG A 21 -10.55 19.62 -6.51
C ARG A 21 -10.38 18.21 -5.93
N SER A 22 -9.44 18.03 -5.01
CA SER A 22 -9.11 16.74 -4.42
C SER A 22 -9.80 16.47 -3.08
N HIS A 23 -10.55 17.42 -2.55
CA HIS A 23 -11.11 17.41 -1.19
C HIS A 23 -10.05 17.15 -0.11
N ARG A 24 -8.83 17.68 -0.31
CA ARG A 24 -7.70 17.56 0.61
C ARG A 24 -7.33 18.92 1.15
N SER A 25 -6.74 18.96 2.35
CA SER A 25 -6.15 20.20 2.85
C SER A 25 -4.93 20.58 2.00
N GLN A 26 -4.66 21.89 1.89
CA GLN A 26 -3.47 22.40 1.18
C GLN A 26 -2.17 21.79 1.73
N GLN A 27 -2.11 21.53 3.04
CA GLN A 27 -0.99 20.87 3.70
C GLN A 27 -0.79 19.42 3.24
N GLU A 28 -1.87 18.66 3.05
CA GLU A 28 -1.79 17.28 2.54
C GLU A 28 -1.37 17.24 1.07
N VAL A 29 -1.87 18.17 0.26
CA VAL A 29 -1.45 18.30 -1.15
C VAL A 29 0.04 18.63 -1.22
N LEU A 30 0.49 19.62 -0.44
CA LEU A 30 1.89 20.02 -0.38
C LEU A 30 2.78 18.87 0.09
N ARG A 31 2.38 18.17 1.17
CA ARG A 31 3.13 17.02 1.70
C ARG A 31 3.26 15.92 0.65
N ALA A 32 2.17 15.51 0.01
CA ALA A 32 2.21 14.49 -1.03
C ALA A 32 3.07 14.90 -2.24
N ALA A 33 3.05 16.18 -2.62
CA ALA A 33 3.90 16.68 -3.70
C ALA A 33 5.38 16.64 -3.33
N VAL A 34 5.73 17.03 -2.10
CA VAL A 34 7.10 16.98 -1.57
C VAL A 34 7.58 15.54 -1.42
N ASP A 35 6.74 14.66 -0.85
CA ASP A 35 7.07 13.25 -0.69
C ASP A 35 7.34 12.60 -2.04
N ARG A 36 6.49 12.86 -3.04
CA ARG A 36 6.72 12.41 -4.42
C ARG A 36 7.99 12.98 -5.03
N TYR A 37 8.22 14.29 -4.91
CA TYR A 37 9.38 14.96 -5.50
C TYR A 37 10.70 14.47 -4.90
N LEU A 38 10.71 14.18 -3.60
CA LEU A 38 11.88 13.68 -2.87
C LEU A 38 11.97 12.14 -2.89
N GLY A 39 11.00 11.44 -3.47
CA GLY A 39 10.95 9.97 -3.48
C GLY A 39 10.76 9.35 -2.09
N LEU A 40 10.07 10.05 -1.18
CA LEU A 40 9.72 9.59 0.16
C LEU A 40 8.40 8.80 0.19
N ASP A 41 7.65 8.79 -0.92
CA ASP A 41 6.51 7.91 -1.11
C ASP A 41 6.97 6.45 -0.94
N ASP A 42 6.29 5.69 -0.08
CA ASP A 42 6.65 4.28 0.18
C ASP A 42 6.57 3.47 -1.13
N PRO A 43 7.72 3.06 -1.72
CA PRO A 43 7.72 2.38 -3.01
C PRO A 43 6.97 1.05 -2.93
N ALA A 44 6.90 0.44 -1.74
CA ALA A 44 6.17 -0.80 -1.52
C ALA A 44 4.66 -0.61 -1.67
N ALA A 45 4.11 0.53 -1.25
CA ALA A 45 2.69 0.85 -1.41
C ALA A 45 2.33 1.06 -2.90
N SER A 46 3.21 1.72 -3.66
CA SER A 46 3.04 1.91 -5.11
C SER A 46 3.09 0.58 -5.86
N ALA A 47 4.07 -0.28 -5.57
CA ALA A 47 4.22 -1.57 -6.23
C ALA A 47 3.03 -2.50 -5.98
N VAL A 48 2.50 -2.53 -4.75
CA VAL A 48 1.28 -3.31 -4.43
C VAL A 48 0.07 -2.75 -5.18
N HIS A 49 -0.06 -1.43 -5.26
CA HIS A 49 -1.15 -0.78 -6.00
C HIS A 49 -1.10 -1.12 -7.49
N ASP A 50 0.08 -1.10 -8.11
CA ASP A 50 0.27 -1.50 -9.51
C ASP A 50 -0.05 -2.97 -9.77
N LEU A 51 0.31 -3.85 -8.84
CA LEU A 51 -0.02 -5.28 -8.91
C LEU A 51 -1.53 -5.56 -8.79
N ILE A 52 -2.23 -4.76 -7.98
CA ILE A 52 -3.69 -4.81 -7.88
C ILE A 52 -4.34 -4.26 -9.15
N ALA A 53 -3.85 -3.12 -9.66
CA ALA A 53 -4.39 -2.48 -10.86
C ALA A 53 -4.22 -3.35 -12.12
N THR A 54 -3.10 -4.09 -12.23
CA THR A 54 -2.85 -5.06 -13.31
C THR A 54 -3.58 -6.39 -13.12
N GLY A 55 -4.35 -6.55 -12.04
CA GLY A 55 -5.11 -7.78 -11.74
C GLY A 55 -4.23 -8.99 -11.38
N ARG A 56 -2.92 -8.80 -11.22
CA ARG A 56 -1.98 -9.88 -10.84
C ARG A 56 -2.19 -10.32 -9.39
N VAL A 57 -2.63 -9.41 -8.53
CA VAL A 57 -2.92 -9.68 -7.12
C VAL A 57 -4.31 -9.14 -6.78
N ARG A 58 -5.04 -9.85 -5.92
CA ARG A 58 -6.33 -9.36 -5.42
C ARG A 58 -6.14 -8.47 -4.20
N PRO A 59 -6.97 -7.42 -4.03
CA PRO A 59 -6.97 -6.63 -2.81
C PRO A 59 -7.16 -7.50 -1.56
N PRO A 60 -6.51 -7.18 -0.44
CA PRO A 60 -6.70 -7.90 0.81
C PRO A 60 -8.17 -7.78 1.26
N ARG A 61 -8.81 -8.91 1.52
CA ARG A 61 -10.23 -8.98 1.98
C ARG A 61 -10.35 -9.04 3.50
N SER A 62 -9.24 -9.21 4.20
CA SER A 62 -9.16 -9.33 5.64
C SER A 62 -7.82 -8.80 6.15
N PRO A 63 -7.75 -8.26 7.38
CA PRO A 63 -6.50 -7.88 8.00
C PRO A 63 -5.52 -9.05 8.06
N TYR A 64 -4.23 -8.77 7.86
CA TYR A 64 -3.17 -9.77 8.03
C TYR A 64 -3.21 -10.34 9.45
N ARG A 65 -3.23 -11.67 9.56
CA ARG A 65 -3.10 -12.38 10.84
C ARG A 65 -1.98 -13.38 10.72
N LYS A 66 -1.00 -13.25 11.62
CA LYS A 66 0.08 -14.23 11.77
C LYS A 66 -0.52 -15.51 12.36
N VAL A 67 -0.86 -16.47 11.51
CA VAL A 67 -1.29 -17.80 11.94
C VAL A 67 -0.08 -18.55 12.51
N ARG A 68 -0.26 -19.14 13.69
CA ARG A 68 0.64 -20.17 14.19
C ARG A 68 0.12 -21.51 13.70
N PRO A 69 0.89 -22.28 12.90
CA PRO A 69 0.51 -23.64 12.55
C PRO A 69 0.24 -24.40 13.85
N ARG A 70 -0.93 -25.04 13.94
CA ARG A 70 -1.14 -26.09 14.92
C ARG A 70 -0.91 -27.40 14.18
N GLU A 71 0.03 -28.20 14.66
CA GLU A 71 0.15 -29.57 14.20
C GLU A 71 -1.11 -30.30 14.64
N SER A 72 -1.87 -30.83 13.68
CA SER A 72 -2.82 -31.90 13.97
C SER A 72 -2.72 -32.94 12.87
N SER A 73 -1.64 -33.70 12.91
CA SER A 73 -1.48 -34.97 12.21
C SER A 73 -0.31 -35.72 12.83
N GLU A 74 -0.49 -37.00 13.13
CA GLU A 74 0.62 -37.90 13.50
C GLU A 74 1.52 -38.24 12.29
N VAL A 75 1.15 -37.79 11.08
CA VAL A 75 1.79 -38.15 9.81
C VAL A 75 2.29 -36.90 9.05
N PRO A 76 3.49 -36.94 8.41
CA PRO A 76 4.06 -35.80 7.70
C PRO A 76 3.24 -35.31 6.50
N SER A 77 3.20 -34.00 6.28
CA SER A 77 2.35 -33.34 5.27
C SER A 77 2.66 -33.73 3.81
N LEU A 78 3.89 -34.17 3.55
CA LEU A 78 4.36 -34.67 2.26
C LEU A 78 3.89 -36.11 2.01
N GLU A 79 3.79 -36.93 3.05
CA GLU A 79 3.27 -38.30 2.94
C GLU A 79 1.76 -38.34 2.68
N LEU A 80 1.04 -37.27 3.02
CA LEU A 80 -0.39 -37.11 2.73
C LEU A 80 -0.68 -36.83 1.24
N LEU A 81 0.32 -36.41 0.47
CA LEU A 81 0.19 -36.09 -0.96
C LEU A 81 0.56 -37.28 -1.86
N ASP A 82 1.41 -38.19 -1.38
CA ASP A 82 2.01 -39.28 -2.17
C ASP A 82 1.42 -40.68 -1.93
N ARG A 83 0.57 -40.92 -0.92
CA ARG A 83 0.09 -42.28 -0.64
C ARG A 83 -1.11 -42.67 -1.49
N ALA A 84 -0.81 -43.08 -2.72
CA ALA A 84 -1.62 -43.99 -3.49
C ALA A 84 -1.55 -45.40 -2.86
N ASP A 85 -2.69 -46.02 -2.61
CA ASP A 85 -2.85 -47.47 -2.43
C ASP A 85 -2.39 -48.22 -3.71
N ARG A 86 -1.08 -48.24 -3.97
CA ARG A 86 -0.44 -49.18 -4.87
C ARG A 86 0.08 -50.35 -4.03
N LEU A 87 -0.81 -51.35 -3.91
CA LEU A 87 -0.69 -52.70 -3.34
C LEU A 87 -0.73 -52.80 -1.81
#